data_AF-A0A0Q9R526-F1
#
_entry.id   AF-A0A0Q9R526-F1
#
_cell.length_a   1.000
_cell.length_b   1.000
_cell.length_c   1.000
_cell.angle_alpha   90.00
_cell.angle_beta   90.00
_cell.angle_gamma   90.00
#
_symmetry.space_group_name_H-M   'P 1'
#
loop_
_entity.id
_entity.type
_entity.pdbx_description
1 polymer ?
#
loop_
_entity_poly.entity_id
_entity_poly.type
_entity_poly.pdbx_seq_one_letter_code
_entity_poly.pdbx_strand_id
1 'polypeptide(L)'
;MTVELPVSASPRLRDRLAALPDSTPTVLHRGDHAIYLDVEGAGCIGVLGVRAALVPCGLRLAGPTVAPLRGDQVTLRDGVLLVDGTALPVRRAVDVAVPRLTATARVAPTTPVRLDELETVLLHPPLQPALLVGRGSGLTPLGDDVICGWVAMHRAAGVDTPDHDAQVRALLPRTTPLSAALLECALRGEVLPQFAAYVSALGTPGEEAATAALASVGHTSGLGLLAGAVAAREHLATTGRTAA
;
A
#
# COMPACT_ATOMS: atom_id res chain seq x y z
N MET A 1 -18.20 -30.73 4.18
CA MET A 1 -18.11 -29.47 4.94
C MET A 1 -17.04 -28.63 4.29
N THR A 2 -17.38 -27.42 3.85
CA THR A 2 -16.38 -26.46 3.38
C THR A 2 -15.54 -26.03 4.58
N VAL A 3 -14.22 -26.11 4.48
CA VAL A 3 -13.33 -25.61 5.54
C VAL A 3 -13.33 -24.08 5.45
N GLU A 4 -13.63 -23.40 6.55
CA GLU A 4 -13.52 -21.94 6.64
C GLU A 4 -12.25 -21.54 7.38
N LEU A 5 -11.54 -20.55 6.82
CA LEU A 5 -10.45 -19.85 7.48
C LEU A 5 -10.79 -18.36 7.51
N PRO A 6 -11.39 -17.87 8.61
CA PRO A 6 -11.77 -16.46 8.74
C PRO A 6 -10.61 -15.49 8.52
N VAL A 7 -10.86 -14.42 7.79
CA VAL A 7 -9.87 -13.38 7.50
C VAL A 7 -10.35 -12.00 7.94
N SER A 8 -9.41 -11.05 7.95
CA SER A 8 -9.69 -9.63 8.12
C SER A 8 -9.27 -8.80 6.91
N ALA A 9 -10.05 -7.78 6.56
CA ALA A 9 -9.82 -6.96 5.37
C ALA A 9 -10.38 -5.56 5.57
N SER A 10 -10.01 -4.61 4.71
CA SER A 10 -10.65 -3.30 4.71
C SER A 10 -12.12 -3.43 4.31
N PRO A 11 -13.03 -2.57 4.83
CA PRO A 11 -14.42 -2.56 4.40
C PRO A 11 -14.57 -2.43 2.88
N ARG A 12 -13.76 -1.57 2.25
CA ARG A 12 -13.72 -1.40 0.79
C ARG A 12 -13.44 -2.73 0.08
N LEU A 13 -12.41 -3.47 0.50
CA LEU A 13 -12.06 -4.73 -0.15
C LEU A 13 -13.17 -5.77 0.01
N ARG A 14 -13.74 -5.88 1.22
CA ARG A 14 -14.89 -6.75 1.48
C ARG A 14 -16.07 -6.40 0.55
N ASP A 15 -16.44 -5.13 0.51
CA ASP A 15 -17.60 -4.66 -0.26
C ASP A 15 -17.34 -4.80 -1.77
N ARG A 16 -16.09 -4.61 -2.21
CA ARG A 16 -15.68 -4.85 -3.60
C ARG A 16 -15.83 -6.31 -3.97
N LEU A 17 -15.33 -7.24 -3.16
CA LEU A 17 -15.48 -8.68 -3.40
C LEU A 17 -16.95 -9.10 -3.43
N ALA A 18 -17.77 -8.60 -2.50
CA ALA A 18 -19.20 -8.87 -2.44
C ALA A 18 -19.99 -8.41 -3.68
N ALA A 19 -19.49 -7.40 -4.39
CA ALA A 19 -20.13 -6.87 -5.60
C ALA A 19 -19.68 -7.54 -6.90
N LEU A 20 -18.66 -8.39 -6.86
CA LEU A 20 -18.14 -9.06 -8.04
C LEU A 20 -18.91 -10.35 -8.34
N PRO A 21 -19.07 -10.70 -9.63
CA PRO A 21 -19.61 -12.00 -10.01
C PRO A 21 -18.65 -13.13 -9.66
N ASP A 22 -19.19 -14.34 -9.59
CA ASP A 22 -18.39 -15.55 -9.49
C ASP A 22 -17.35 -15.62 -10.61
N SER A 23 -16.12 -15.97 -10.24
CA SER A 23 -14.98 -15.97 -11.17
C SER A 23 -13.88 -16.90 -10.69
N THR A 24 -12.86 -17.07 -11.54
CA THR A 24 -11.67 -17.88 -11.24
C THR A 24 -10.43 -16.98 -11.27
N PRO A 25 -10.07 -16.34 -10.14
CA PRO A 25 -8.87 -15.51 -10.06
C PRO A 25 -7.60 -16.23 -10.49
N THR A 26 -6.65 -15.48 -11.05
CA THR A 26 -5.34 -16.00 -11.45
C THR A 26 -4.32 -15.78 -10.34
N VAL A 27 -3.47 -16.76 -10.05
CA VAL A 27 -2.36 -16.58 -9.11
C VAL A 27 -1.21 -15.85 -9.80
N LEU A 28 -0.88 -14.66 -9.29
CA LEU A 28 0.22 -13.83 -9.78
C LEU A 28 1.55 -14.18 -9.13
N HIS A 29 1.52 -14.44 -7.82
CA HIS A 29 2.72 -14.77 -7.05
C HIS A 29 2.37 -15.62 -5.84
N ARG A 30 3.30 -16.50 -5.45
CA ARG A 30 3.20 -17.35 -4.28
C ARG A 30 4.51 -17.33 -3.51
N GLY A 31 4.42 -17.10 -2.21
CA GLY A 31 5.52 -17.26 -1.26
C GLY A 31 5.01 -17.72 0.09
N ASP A 32 5.91 -17.91 1.04
CA ASP A 32 5.58 -18.48 2.35
C ASP A 32 4.64 -17.60 3.19
N HIS A 33 4.66 -16.29 2.93
CA HIS A 33 3.89 -15.31 3.71
C HIS A 33 2.70 -14.72 2.96
N ALA A 34 2.67 -14.82 1.64
CA ALA A 34 1.63 -14.19 0.82
C ALA A 34 1.35 -14.95 -0.47
N ILE A 35 0.08 -14.93 -0.89
CA ILE A 35 -0.37 -15.29 -2.24
C ILE A 35 -0.98 -14.03 -2.84
N TYR A 36 -0.52 -13.61 -4.01
CA TYR A 36 -1.12 -12.50 -4.74
C TYR A 36 -1.93 -13.03 -5.91
N LEU A 37 -3.13 -12.50 -6.06
CA LEU A 37 -4.15 -12.95 -6.98
C LEU A 37 -4.59 -11.79 -7.85
N ASP A 38 -4.74 -12.03 -9.15
CA ASP A 38 -5.48 -11.13 -10.02
C ASP A 38 -6.95 -11.52 -10.01
N VAL A 39 -7.79 -10.60 -9.52
CA VAL A 39 -9.23 -10.77 -9.51
C VAL A 39 -9.83 -9.76 -10.48
N GLU A 40 -10.44 -10.24 -11.55
CA GLU A 40 -11.05 -9.38 -12.55
C GLU A 40 -12.04 -8.40 -11.90
N GLY A 41 -11.91 -7.11 -12.23
CA GLY A 41 -12.68 -6.04 -11.62
C GLY A 41 -12.18 -5.57 -10.24
N ALA A 42 -11.43 -6.36 -9.48
CA ALA A 42 -10.80 -5.91 -8.23
C ALA A 42 -9.31 -5.55 -8.37
N GLY A 43 -8.63 -6.11 -9.37
CA GLY A 43 -7.18 -6.02 -9.52
C GLY A 43 -6.46 -6.98 -8.57
N CYS A 44 -5.22 -6.63 -8.19
CA CYS A 44 -4.40 -7.48 -7.34
C CYS A 44 -4.90 -7.50 -5.88
N ILE A 45 -5.19 -8.69 -5.36
CA ILE A 45 -5.56 -8.96 -3.98
C ILE A 45 -4.51 -9.88 -3.34
N GLY A 46 -4.07 -9.55 -2.13
CA GLY A 46 -3.20 -10.41 -1.33
C GLY A 46 -3.99 -11.32 -0.39
N VAL A 47 -3.59 -12.58 -0.23
CA VAL A 47 -3.89 -13.42 0.94
C VAL A 47 -2.63 -13.44 1.79
N LEU A 48 -2.70 -12.92 3.01
CA LEU A 48 -1.52 -12.51 3.78
C LEU A 48 -1.48 -13.19 5.15
N GLY A 49 -0.38 -13.87 5.45
CA GLY A 49 -0.04 -14.21 6.83
C GLY A 49 0.41 -12.96 7.61
N VAL A 50 0.38 -13.02 8.94
CA VAL A 50 0.74 -11.84 9.78
C VAL A 50 2.20 -11.39 9.65
N ARG A 51 3.06 -12.22 9.05
CA ARG A 51 4.47 -11.89 8.75
C ARG A 51 4.68 -11.22 7.39
N ALA A 52 3.67 -11.18 6.53
CA ALA A 52 3.75 -10.43 5.28
C ALA A 52 3.65 -8.92 5.52
N ALA A 53 4.06 -8.12 4.54
CA ALA A 53 3.64 -6.73 4.46
C ALA A 53 2.10 -6.69 4.37
N LEU A 54 1.44 -6.14 5.38
CA LEU A 54 -0.02 -6.13 5.52
C LEU A 54 -0.67 -5.06 4.63
N VAL A 55 -0.50 -5.21 3.32
CA VAL A 55 -0.98 -4.28 2.30
C VAL A 55 -2.50 -4.04 2.39
N PRO A 56 -2.98 -2.84 2.03
CA PRO A 56 -4.39 -2.46 2.16
C PRO A 56 -5.34 -3.25 1.24
N CYS A 57 -4.86 -3.78 0.11
CA CYS A 57 -5.61 -4.68 -0.79
C CYS A 57 -5.50 -6.16 -0.37
N GLY A 58 -5.34 -6.45 0.92
CA GLY A 58 -5.10 -7.81 1.43
C GLY A 58 -6.20 -8.39 2.33
N LEU A 59 -6.49 -9.68 2.16
CA LEU A 59 -7.15 -10.56 3.11
C LEU A 59 -6.12 -11.11 4.10
N ARG A 60 -6.23 -10.75 5.37
CA ARG A 60 -5.26 -11.06 6.42
C ARG A 60 -5.70 -12.28 7.23
N LEU A 61 -4.91 -13.34 7.18
CA LEU A 61 -5.02 -14.52 8.01
C LEU A 61 -4.64 -14.19 9.45
N ALA A 62 -5.12 -15.00 10.40
CA ALA A 62 -4.63 -14.95 11.80
C ALA A 62 -3.26 -15.63 11.98
N GLY A 63 -2.92 -16.57 11.09
CA GLY A 63 -1.67 -17.33 11.12
C GLY A 63 -0.47 -16.55 10.57
N PRO A 64 0.76 -17.00 10.88
CA PRO A 64 2.00 -16.33 10.46
C PRO A 64 2.31 -16.46 8.97
N THR A 65 1.77 -17.48 8.30
CA THR A 65 2.09 -17.86 6.93
C THR A 65 0.82 -18.21 6.17
N VAL A 66 0.93 -18.32 4.84
CA VAL A 66 -0.12 -18.86 3.97
C VAL A 66 0.02 -20.37 3.76
N ALA A 67 0.91 -21.05 4.49
CA ALA A 67 1.21 -22.47 4.33
C ALA A 67 -0.01 -23.43 4.30
N PRO A 68 -1.14 -23.16 5.00
CA PRO A 68 -2.35 -23.98 4.87
C PRO A 68 -3.00 -23.93 3.48
N LEU A 69 -2.66 -22.93 2.68
CA LEU A 69 -3.20 -22.66 1.36
C LEU A 69 -2.09 -22.88 0.34
N ARG A 70 -2.28 -23.84 -0.58
CA ARG A 70 -1.36 -24.00 -1.70
C ARG A 70 -1.59 -22.85 -2.67
N GLY A 71 -2.84 -22.59 -3.05
CA GLY A 71 -3.24 -21.63 -4.07
C GLY A 71 -3.26 -22.22 -5.47
N ASP A 72 -3.42 -23.54 -5.60
CA ASP A 72 -3.44 -24.23 -6.89
C ASP A 72 -4.77 -24.02 -7.61
N GLN A 73 -5.84 -23.88 -6.83
CA GLN A 73 -7.17 -23.51 -7.32
C GLN A 73 -7.72 -22.33 -6.53
N VAL A 74 -8.15 -21.29 -7.24
CA VAL A 74 -8.74 -20.11 -6.64
C VAL A 74 -10.04 -19.79 -7.33
N THR A 75 -11.10 -19.61 -6.55
CA THR A 75 -12.42 -19.18 -7.06
C THR A 75 -12.99 -18.10 -6.17
N LEU A 76 -13.70 -17.15 -6.77
CA LEU A 76 -14.56 -16.21 -6.07
C LEU A 76 -15.99 -16.73 -6.20
N ARG A 77 -16.68 -16.94 -5.08
CA ARG A 77 -18.08 -17.36 -5.05
C ARG A 77 -18.85 -16.57 -4.01
N ASP A 78 -19.97 -15.97 -4.41
CA ASP A 78 -20.83 -15.18 -3.52
C ASP A 78 -20.04 -14.14 -2.69
N GLY A 79 -19.04 -13.51 -3.31
CA GLY A 79 -18.17 -12.52 -2.66
C GLY A 79 -17.13 -13.09 -1.68
N VAL A 80 -16.99 -14.40 -1.60
CA VAL A 80 -15.99 -15.09 -0.76
C VAL A 80 -14.92 -15.72 -1.64
N LEU A 81 -13.66 -15.47 -1.31
CA LEU A 81 -12.54 -16.12 -1.98
C LEU A 81 -12.36 -17.53 -1.41
N LEU A 82 -12.32 -18.54 -2.27
CA LEU A 82 -11.99 -19.92 -1.94
C LEU A 82 -10.62 -20.24 -2.53
N VAL A 83 -9.71 -20.70 -1.67
CA VAL A 83 -8.35 -21.12 -2.04
C VAL A 83 -8.20 -22.59 -1.70
N ASP A 84 -8.01 -23.43 -2.71
CA ASP A 84 -8.00 -24.92 -2.63
C ASP A 84 -9.22 -25.47 -1.88
N GLY A 85 -10.40 -24.88 -2.11
CA GLY A 85 -11.64 -25.26 -1.43
C GLY A 85 -11.79 -24.73 -0.01
N THR A 86 -10.80 -24.01 0.54
CA THR A 86 -10.90 -23.32 1.83
C THR A 86 -11.50 -21.94 1.62
N ALA A 87 -12.66 -21.69 2.22
CA ALA A 87 -13.33 -20.39 2.14
C ALA A 87 -12.66 -19.37 3.08
N LEU A 88 -12.45 -18.16 2.59
CA LEU A 88 -11.82 -17.05 3.31
C LEU A 88 -12.85 -15.93 3.59
N PRO A 89 -13.85 -16.14 4.45
CA PRO A 89 -14.84 -15.12 4.74
C PRO A 89 -14.23 -13.97 5.53
N VAL A 90 -14.53 -12.73 5.13
CA VAL A 90 -14.15 -11.54 5.89
C VAL A 90 -15.05 -11.42 7.11
N ARG A 91 -14.52 -11.77 8.28
CA ARG A 91 -15.25 -11.71 9.56
C ARG A 91 -14.91 -10.47 10.40
N ARG A 92 -13.82 -9.77 10.06
CA ARG A 92 -13.34 -8.60 10.81
C ARG A 92 -12.87 -7.50 9.86
N ALA A 93 -13.34 -6.28 10.10
CA ALA A 93 -12.84 -5.11 9.40
C ALA A 93 -11.49 -4.67 9.99
N VAL A 94 -10.58 -4.20 9.13
CA VAL A 94 -9.37 -3.47 9.53
C VAL A 94 -9.42 -2.06 8.96
N ASP A 95 -9.06 -1.10 9.80
CA ASP A 95 -8.78 0.25 9.30
C ASP A 95 -7.44 0.25 8.58
N VAL A 96 -7.45 0.85 7.39
CA VAL A 96 -6.28 1.02 6.53
C VAL A 96 -6.10 2.48 6.14
N ALA A 97 -6.96 3.38 6.61
CA ALA A 97 -6.84 4.80 6.32
C ALA A 97 -5.57 5.37 6.93
N VAL A 98 -4.92 6.26 6.19
CA VAL A 98 -3.80 7.04 6.69
C VAL A 98 -4.30 8.00 7.77
N PRO A 99 -3.66 8.06 8.95
CA PRO A 99 -4.01 9.01 9.99
C PRO A 99 -3.85 10.46 9.53
N ARG A 100 -4.57 11.38 10.14
CA ARG A 100 -4.41 12.81 9.84
C ARG A 100 -3.05 13.31 10.32
N LEU A 101 -2.36 14.01 9.45
CA LEU A 101 -1.13 14.71 9.76
C LEU A 101 -1.43 15.96 10.59
N THR A 102 -0.74 16.15 11.71
CA THR A 102 -0.89 17.34 12.54
C THR A 102 -0.23 18.55 11.88
N ALA A 103 -0.69 19.76 12.19
CA ALA A 103 -0.08 21.00 11.68
C ALA A 103 1.41 21.09 12.06
N THR A 104 1.75 20.68 13.29
CA THR A 104 3.14 20.64 13.77
C THR A 104 4.00 19.66 12.97
N ALA A 105 3.51 18.43 12.74
CA ALA A 105 4.23 17.43 11.96
C ALA A 105 4.40 17.85 10.48
N ARG A 106 3.43 18.60 9.93
CA ARG A 106 3.49 19.11 8.55
C ARG A 106 4.68 20.04 8.33
N VAL A 107 4.98 20.94 9.28
CA VAL A 107 6.04 21.95 9.13
C VAL A 107 7.34 21.56 9.82
N ALA A 108 7.36 20.47 10.57
CA ALA A 108 8.57 19.97 11.21
C ALA A 108 9.66 19.68 10.16
N PRO A 109 10.94 19.91 10.48
CA PRO A 109 12.06 19.54 9.60
C PRO A 109 12.00 18.08 9.18
N THR A 110 12.45 17.81 7.96
CA THR A 110 12.61 16.46 7.41
C THR A 110 14.08 16.10 7.34
N THR A 111 14.37 14.81 7.52
CA THR A 111 15.69 14.26 7.20
C THR A 111 15.60 13.60 5.83
N PRO A 112 16.43 14.02 4.84
CA PRO A 112 16.44 13.39 3.53
C PRO A 112 16.74 11.89 3.61
N VAL A 113 15.98 11.10 2.85
CA VAL A 113 16.21 9.66 2.69
C VAL A 113 16.99 9.44 1.42
N ARG A 114 18.11 8.72 1.50
CA ARG A 114 18.90 8.31 0.33
C ARG A 114 18.45 6.94 -0.16
N LEU A 115 18.31 6.82 -1.47
CA LEU A 115 17.93 5.59 -2.16
C LEU A 115 19.03 5.26 -3.17
N ASP A 116 19.66 4.10 -3.04
CA ASP A 116 20.79 3.73 -3.91
C ASP A 116 20.35 3.46 -5.37
N GLU A 117 19.10 3.03 -5.57
CA GLU A 117 18.55 2.70 -6.89
C GLU A 117 17.88 3.88 -7.63
N LEU A 118 17.76 5.05 -7.00
CA LEU A 118 17.14 6.23 -7.60
C LEU A 118 18.04 7.46 -7.41
N GLU A 119 18.25 8.20 -8.50
CA GLU A 119 18.94 9.48 -8.44
C GLU A 119 18.17 10.45 -7.52
N THR A 120 18.88 11.08 -6.58
CA THR A 120 18.28 12.02 -5.61
C THR A 120 17.49 13.13 -6.29
N VAL A 121 17.87 13.51 -7.51
CA VAL A 121 17.17 14.54 -8.29
C VAL A 121 15.69 14.19 -8.54
N LEU A 122 15.37 12.89 -8.65
CA LEU A 122 14.01 12.39 -8.88
C LEU A 122 13.12 12.53 -7.65
N LEU A 123 13.71 12.78 -6.48
CA LEU A 123 13.00 12.97 -5.22
C LEU A 123 12.71 14.44 -4.92
N HIS A 124 13.13 15.38 -5.79
CA HIS A 124 12.81 16.78 -5.61
C HIS A 124 11.33 17.07 -5.90
N PRO A 125 10.63 17.75 -4.98
CA PRO A 125 9.22 18.07 -5.17
C PRO A 125 9.00 19.19 -6.22
N PRO A 126 7.86 19.16 -6.96
CA PRO A 126 6.89 18.08 -6.99
C PRO A 126 7.44 16.84 -7.70
N LEU A 127 7.16 15.66 -7.15
CA LEU A 127 7.56 14.40 -7.79
C LEU A 127 6.87 14.26 -9.15
N GLN A 128 7.57 13.61 -10.09
CA GLN A 128 7.07 13.40 -11.45
C GLN A 128 6.72 11.92 -11.66
N PRO A 129 5.42 11.54 -11.63
CA PRO A 129 4.99 10.15 -11.82
C PRO A 129 5.58 9.47 -13.06
N ALA A 130 5.70 10.20 -14.18
CA ALA A 130 6.23 9.67 -15.43
C ALA A 130 7.67 9.14 -15.32
N LEU A 131 8.46 9.70 -14.40
CA LEU A 131 9.85 9.32 -14.15
C LEU A 131 9.97 8.19 -13.13
N LEU A 132 9.01 8.02 -12.22
CA LEU A 132 9.09 7.09 -11.10
C LEU A 132 8.24 5.82 -11.29
N VAL A 133 7.06 5.91 -11.91
CA VAL A 133 6.16 4.76 -12.00
C VAL A 133 6.78 3.63 -12.82
N GLY A 134 6.83 2.44 -12.21
CA GLY A 134 7.46 1.23 -12.72
C GLY A 134 8.99 1.23 -12.68
N ARG A 135 9.64 2.20 -12.02
CA ARG A 135 11.10 2.20 -11.85
C ARG A 135 11.53 1.43 -10.61
N GLY A 136 12.57 0.62 -10.76
CA GLY A 136 13.09 -0.27 -9.72
C GLY A 136 12.77 -1.72 -10.00
N SER A 137 13.37 -2.62 -9.24
CA SER A 137 13.17 -4.07 -9.40
C SER A 137 12.10 -4.62 -8.44
N GLY A 138 11.71 -5.88 -8.63
CA GLY A 138 10.84 -6.60 -7.70
C GLY A 138 9.34 -6.43 -7.96
N LEU A 139 8.53 -6.99 -7.04
CA LEU A 139 7.06 -6.95 -7.11
C LEU A 139 6.49 -5.56 -6.85
N THR A 140 7.22 -4.74 -6.11
CA THR A 140 6.89 -3.35 -5.76
C THR A 140 8.10 -2.49 -6.14
N PRO A 141 8.16 -2.00 -7.39
CA PRO A 141 9.27 -1.16 -7.84
C PRO A 141 9.43 0.06 -6.93
N LEU A 142 10.68 0.37 -6.56
CA LEU A 142 11.02 1.42 -5.62
C LEU A 142 10.38 2.79 -5.96
N GLY A 143 10.31 3.14 -7.24
CA GLY A 143 9.69 4.38 -7.70
C GLY A 143 8.19 4.45 -7.40
N ASP A 144 7.49 3.31 -7.40
CA ASP A 144 6.07 3.27 -7.03
C ASP A 144 5.88 3.40 -5.52
N ASP A 145 6.78 2.82 -4.72
CA ASP A 145 6.76 2.99 -3.26
C ASP A 145 6.96 4.47 -2.87
N VAL A 146 7.86 5.17 -3.58
CA VAL A 146 8.04 6.63 -3.46
C VAL A 146 6.75 7.38 -3.78
N ILE A 147 6.08 7.05 -4.90
CA ILE A 147 4.81 7.69 -5.25
C ILE A 147 3.72 7.37 -4.21
N CYS A 148 3.65 6.14 -3.71
CA CYS A 148 2.69 5.75 -2.67
C CYS A 148 2.90 6.60 -1.40
N GLY A 149 4.15 6.72 -0.93
CA GLY A 149 4.47 7.52 0.25
C GLY A 149 4.13 9.00 0.08
N TRP A 150 4.41 9.54 -1.11
CA TRP A 150 4.08 10.93 -1.45
C TRP A 150 2.58 11.21 -1.41
N VAL A 151 1.79 10.40 -2.11
CA VAL A 151 0.34 10.57 -2.20
C VAL A 151 -0.30 10.33 -0.83
N ALA A 152 0.09 9.28 -0.12
CA ALA A 152 -0.45 8.97 1.20
C ALA A 152 -0.22 10.13 2.20
N MET A 153 0.95 10.78 2.15
CA MET A 153 1.23 11.95 3.00
C MET A 153 0.38 13.17 2.64
N HIS A 154 0.07 13.40 1.35
CA HIS A 154 -0.88 14.44 0.95
C HIS A 154 -2.29 14.14 1.47
N ARG A 155 -2.73 12.88 1.40
CA ARG A 155 -4.03 12.45 1.97
C ARG A 155 -4.06 12.61 3.49
N ALA A 156 -2.99 12.25 4.19
CA ALA A 156 -2.83 12.52 5.62
C ALA A 156 -2.97 14.01 5.95
N ALA A 157 -2.41 14.87 5.09
CA ALA A 157 -2.45 16.32 5.22
C ALA A 157 -3.78 16.96 4.77
N GLY A 158 -4.74 16.17 4.29
CA GLY A 158 -6.02 16.66 3.76
C GLY A 158 -5.89 17.47 2.47
N VAL A 159 -4.86 17.21 1.67
CA VAL A 159 -4.59 17.92 0.41
C VAL A 159 -4.84 16.99 -0.77
N ASP A 160 -5.71 17.42 -1.68
CA ASP A 160 -5.96 16.74 -2.93
C ASP A 160 -4.88 17.10 -3.97
N THR A 161 -4.57 16.13 -4.83
CA THR A 161 -3.53 16.25 -5.86
C THR A 161 -4.06 15.77 -7.22
N PRO A 162 -5.18 16.34 -7.73
CA PRO A 162 -5.94 15.76 -8.84
C PRO A 162 -5.12 15.53 -10.12
N ASP A 163 -4.24 16.47 -10.48
CA ASP A 163 -3.39 16.34 -11.67
C ASP A 163 -2.34 15.23 -11.51
N HIS A 164 -1.72 15.14 -10.33
CA HIS A 164 -0.78 14.07 -10.01
C HIS A 164 -1.49 12.71 -9.97
N ASP A 165 -2.69 12.66 -9.40
CA ASP A 165 -3.53 11.46 -9.34
C ASP A 165 -3.91 10.95 -10.74
N ALA A 166 -4.30 11.87 -11.63
CA ALA A 166 -4.62 11.54 -13.01
C ALA A 166 -3.39 10.97 -13.74
N GLN A 167 -2.21 11.57 -13.54
CA GLN A 167 -0.96 11.06 -14.10
C GLN A 167 -0.61 9.67 -13.56
N VAL A 168 -0.71 9.44 -12.25
CA VAL A 168 -0.46 8.12 -11.66
C VAL A 168 -1.40 7.07 -12.26
N ARG A 169 -2.70 7.36 -12.36
CA ARG A 169 -3.68 6.43 -12.96
C ARG A 169 -3.37 6.10 -14.41
N ALA A 170 -2.97 7.08 -15.21
CA ALA A 170 -2.58 6.86 -16.60
C ALA A 170 -1.33 5.96 -16.75
N LEU A 171 -0.51 5.86 -15.70
CA LEU A 171 0.75 5.13 -15.71
C LEU A 171 0.66 3.75 -15.03
N LEU A 172 -0.47 3.38 -14.42
CA LEU A 172 -0.64 2.05 -13.79
C LEU A 172 -0.25 0.87 -14.69
N PRO A 173 -0.50 0.87 -16.02
CA PRO A 173 -0.07 -0.22 -16.90
C PRO A 173 1.45 -0.38 -17.02
N ARG A 174 2.26 0.58 -16.53
CA ARG A 174 3.73 0.53 -16.59
C ARG A 174 4.36 -0.22 -15.42
N THR A 175 3.59 -0.66 -14.44
CA THR A 175 4.11 -1.36 -13.27
C THR A 175 3.45 -2.72 -13.07
N THR A 176 3.86 -3.45 -12.03
CA THR A 176 3.31 -4.75 -11.68
C THR A 176 1.85 -4.62 -11.22
N PRO A 177 1.03 -5.68 -11.35
CA PRO A 177 -0.34 -5.64 -10.85
C PRO A 177 -0.46 -5.34 -9.35
N LEU A 178 0.49 -5.85 -8.54
CA LEU A 178 0.53 -5.53 -7.11
C LEU A 178 0.78 -4.05 -6.88
N SER A 179 1.82 -3.50 -7.50
CA SER A 179 2.17 -2.09 -7.31
C SER A 179 1.09 -1.14 -7.83
N ALA A 180 0.45 -1.46 -8.95
CA ALA A 180 -0.70 -0.73 -9.45
C ALA A 180 -1.86 -0.70 -8.43
N ALA A 181 -2.15 -1.84 -7.79
CA ALA A 181 -3.16 -1.90 -6.73
C ALA A 181 -2.76 -1.08 -5.49
N LEU A 182 -1.48 -1.05 -5.13
CA LEU A 182 -0.97 -0.23 -4.01
C LEU A 182 -1.04 1.28 -4.31
N LEU A 183 -0.69 1.70 -5.53
CA LEU A 183 -0.85 3.08 -5.99
C LEU A 183 -2.31 3.52 -5.91
N GLU A 184 -3.23 2.69 -6.40
CA GLU A 184 -4.68 2.91 -6.25
C GLU A 184 -5.11 3.01 -4.78
N CYS A 185 -4.57 2.18 -3.88
CA CYS A 185 -4.82 2.30 -2.45
C CYS A 185 -4.32 3.63 -1.89
N ALA A 186 -3.08 4.03 -2.22
CA ALA A 186 -2.49 5.30 -1.76
C ALA A 186 -3.29 6.51 -2.23
N LEU A 187 -3.80 6.50 -3.48
CA LEU A 187 -4.69 7.55 -4.03
C LEU A 187 -5.96 7.75 -3.19
N ARG A 188 -6.44 6.69 -2.53
CA ARG A 188 -7.59 6.71 -1.60
C ARG A 188 -7.20 6.98 -0.15
N GLY A 189 -5.91 7.22 0.12
CA GLY A 189 -5.40 7.38 1.48
C GLY A 189 -5.34 6.07 2.26
N GLU A 190 -5.24 4.92 1.61
CA GLU A 190 -5.10 3.62 2.27
C GLU A 190 -3.63 3.18 2.29
N VAL A 191 -3.16 2.73 3.45
CA VAL A 191 -1.75 2.42 3.71
C VAL A 191 -1.56 1.15 4.52
N LEU A 192 -0.33 0.67 4.57
CA LEU A 192 0.09 -0.40 5.48
C LEU A 192 0.21 0.13 6.93
N PRO A 193 0.09 -0.75 7.95
CA PRO A 193 0.11 -0.34 9.36
C PRO A 193 1.38 0.43 9.77
N GLN A 194 2.55 0.07 9.24
CA GLN A 194 3.82 0.71 9.56
C GLN A 194 3.85 2.17 9.08
N PHE A 195 3.25 2.46 7.92
CA PHE A 195 3.15 3.82 7.42
C PHE A 195 2.16 4.65 8.25
N ALA A 196 1.02 4.07 8.63
CA ALA A 196 0.07 4.73 9.53
C ALA A 196 0.71 5.04 10.90
N ALA A 197 1.50 4.10 11.44
CA ALA A 197 2.24 4.29 12.68
C ALA A 197 3.31 5.39 12.54
N TYR A 198 4.04 5.42 11.43
CA TYR A 198 4.98 6.50 11.11
C TYR A 198 4.29 7.86 11.13
N VAL A 199 3.19 8.05 10.39
CA VAL A 199 2.45 9.32 10.34
C VAL A 199 1.96 9.74 11.73
N SER A 200 1.46 8.79 12.53
CA SER A 200 0.97 9.06 13.89
C SER A 200 2.08 9.43 14.86
N ALA A 201 3.29 8.93 14.64
CA ALA A 201 4.44 9.14 15.51
C ALA A 201 5.21 10.42 15.22
N LEU A 202 4.97 11.09 14.08
CA LEU A 202 5.63 12.33 13.72
C LEU A 202 5.47 13.41 14.79
N GLY A 203 6.60 13.97 15.25
CA GLY A 203 6.67 14.97 16.32
C GLY A 203 6.51 14.39 17.73
N THR A 204 6.55 13.06 17.89
CA THR A 204 6.47 12.37 19.18
C THR A 204 7.78 11.63 19.48
N PRO A 205 8.04 11.22 20.74
CA PRO A 205 9.20 10.38 21.07
C PRO A 205 9.25 9.03 20.34
N GLY A 206 8.12 8.58 19.75
CA GLY A 206 8.04 7.32 19.00
C GLY A 206 8.47 7.42 17.53
N GLU A 207 8.78 8.62 17.02
CA GLU A 207 9.06 8.85 15.59
C GLU A 207 10.22 7.98 15.06
N GLU A 208 11.31 7.88 15.82
CA GLU A 208 12.49 7.12 15.42
C GLU A 208 12.17 5.62 15.27
N ALA A 209 11.49 5.04 16.27
CA ALA A 209 11.10 3.64 16.25
C ALA A 209 10.11 3.34 15.12
N ALA A 210 9.15 4.23 14.87
CA ALA A 210 8.18 4.07 13.78
C ALA A 210 8.85 4.22 12.40
N THR A 211 9.84 5.11 12.27
CA THR A 211 10.64 5.26 11.06
C THR A 211 11.46 4.00 10.77
N ALA A 212 12.13 3.45 11.78
CA ALA A 212 12.89 2.20 11.65
C ALA A 212 11.98 1.01 11.28
N ALA A 213 10.80 0.92 11.91
CA ALA A 213 9.82 -0.12 11.59
C ALA A 213 9.30 0.00 10.15
N LEU A 214 9.02 1.21 9.66
CA LEU A 214 8.63 1.42 8.26
C LEU A 214 9.78 1.09 7.30
N ALA A 215 11.02 1.50 7.61
CA ALA A 215 12.19 1.20 6.79
C ALA A 215 12.44 -0.31 6.64
N SER A 216 12.08 -1.12 7.64
CA SER A 216 12.21 -2.59 7.61
C SER A 216 11.16 -3.32 6.76
N VAL A 217 10.21 -2.60 6.16
CA VAL A 217 9.18 -3.22 5.31
C VAL A 217 9.77 -3.60 3.95
N GLY A 218 9.76 -4.89 3.64
CA GLY A 218 10.30 -5.39 2.38
C GLY A 218 11.81 -5.17 2.28
N HIS A 219 12.37 -5.33 1.07
CA HIS A 219 13.80 -5.10 0.85
C HIS A 219 14.10 -3.59 0.74
N THR A 220 13.39 -2.90 -0.15
CA THR A 220 13.57 -1.47 -0.43
C THR A 220 12.27 -0.66 -0.30
N SER A 221 11.11 -1.31 -0.26
CA SER A 221 9.81 -0.63 -0.28
C SER A 221 9.56 0.28 0.91
N GLY A 222 9.95 -0.13 2.11
CA GLY A 222 9.88 0.70 3.31
C GLY A 222 10.64 2.02 3.18
N LEU A 223 11.86 1.97 2.61
CA LEU A 223 12.68 3.15 2.34
C LEU A 223 12.07 4.02 1.22
N GLY A 224 11.52 3.42 0.17
CA GLY A 224 10.79 4.15 -0.88
C GLY A 224 9.61 4.94 -0.33
N LEU A 225 8.77 4.29 0.48
CA LEU A 225 7.64 4.93 1.16
C LEU A 225 8.08 6.10 2.05
N LEU A 226 9.16 5.93 2.83
CA LEU A 226 9.73 7.00 3.66
C LEU A 226 10.23 8.17 2.81
N ALA A 227 10.96 7.90 1.72
CA ALA A 227 11.48 8.94 0.83
C ALA A 227 10.34 9.76 0.19
N GLY A 228 9.28 9.09 -0.28
CA GLY A 228 8.08 9.74 -0.80
C GLY A 228 7.38 10.61 0.25
N ALA A 229 7.25 10.10 1.47
CA ALA A 229 6.65 10.83 2.58
C ALA A 229 7.44 12.08 2.98
N VAL A 230 8.78 11.99 3.00
CA VAL A 230 9.68 13.12 3.25
C VAL A 230 9.55 14.18 2.16
N ALA A 231 9.62 13.79 0.89
CA ALA A 231 9.46 14.71 -0.23
C ALA A 231 8.10 15.44 -0.16
N ALA A 232 7.02 14.71 0.20
CA ALA A 232 5.69 15.31 0.33
C ALA A 232 5.63 16.35 1.45
N ARG A 233 6.26 16.08 2.60
CA ARG A 233 6.36 17.06 3.70
C ARG A 233 7.12 18.32 3.26
N GLU A 234 8.22 18.17 2.52
CA GLU A 234 8.96 19.32 1.96
C GLU A 234 8.09 20.16 1.02
N HIS A 235 7.29 19.50 0.18
CA HIS A 235 6.35 20.17 -0.72
C HIS A 235 5.22 20.89 -0.01
N LEU A 236 4.63 20.25 1.01
CA LEU A 236 3.57 20.83 1.82
C LEU A 236 4.07 22.05 2.63
N ALA A 237 5.33 22.02 3.08
CA ALA A 237 5.95 23.13 3.79
C ALA A 237 6.29 24.32 2.88
N THR A 238 6.60 24.12 1.60
CA THR A 238 6.83 25.21 0.64
C THR A 238 5.53 25.84 0.17
N THR A 239 4.55 25.03 -0.23
CA THR A 239 3.23 25.51 -0.69
C THR A 239 2.43 26.22 0.42
N GLY A 240 2.55 25.77 1.67
CA GLY A 240 1.91 26.45 2.82
C GLY A 240 2.50 27.83 3.14
N ARG A 241 3.76 28.11 2.74
CA ARG A 241 4.40 29.42 2.92
C ARG A 241 4.02 30.43 1.84
N THR A 242 3.61 29.98 0.66
CA THR A 242 3.21 30.86 -0.44
C THR A 242 1.76 31.34 -0.33
N ALA A 243 0.95 30.67 0.51
CA ALA A 243 -0.47 30.97 0.72
C ALA A 243 -0.75 31.81 1.98
N ALA A 244 0.28 32.17 2.75
CA ALA A 244 0.22 32.99 3.96
C ALA A 244 0.89 34.36 3.69
#